data_AF-A0A7Y3JE51-F1
#
_entry.id   AF-A0A7Y3JE51-F1
#
_cell.length_a   1.000
_cell.length_b   1.000
_cell.length_c   1.000
_cell.angle_alpha   90.00
_cell.angle_beta   90.00
_cell.angle_gamma   90.00
#
_symmetry.space_group_name_H-M   'P 1'
#
loop_
_entity.id
_entity.type
_entity.pdbx_description
1 polymer ?
#
loop_
_entity_poly.entity_id
_entity_poly.type
_entity_poly.pdbx_seq_one_letter_code
_entity_poly.pdbx_strand_id
1 'polypeptide(L)' 'MTAAVKFTTHDDLRSLPENRVGEIIGGVLRTQPRPRPNHGAWSDADASRVPTFDPIELPLSNLWAD' A
#
# COMPACT_ATOMS: atom_id res chain seq x y z
N MET A 1 16.90 0.66 -32.68
CA MET A 1 16.37 1.77 -31.87
C MET A 1 15.48 1.16 -30.82
N THR A 2 15.76 1.37 -29.53
CA THR A 2 14.93 0.83 -28.43
C THR A 2 13.94 1.90 -28.01
N ALA A 3 12.65 1.54 -27.89
CA ALA A 3 11.61 2.46 -27.46
C ALA A 3 11.78 2.83 -25.98
N ALA A 4 11.46 4.08 -25.62
CA ALA A 4 11.41 4.51 -24.22
C ALA A 4 10.29 3.77 -23.47
N VAL A 5 10.59 3.27 -22.27
CA VAL A 5 9.60 2.59 -21.42
C VAL A 5 8.67 3.65 -20.83
N LYS A 6 7.35 3.52 -21.07
CA LYS A 6 6.34 4.33 -20.39
C LYS A 6 6.06 3.72 -19.02
N PHE A 7 6.37 4.46 -17.96
CA PHE A 7 5.99 4.07 -16.60
C PHE A 7 4.52 4.36 -16.33
N THR A 8 3.95 3.55 -15.44
CA THR A 8 2.61 3.76 -14.90
C THR A 8 2.59 5.02 -14.05
N THR A 9 1.54 5.82 -14.16
CA THR A 9 1.32 7.03 -13.35
C THR A 9 0.08 6.89 -12.46
N HIS A 10 -0.08 7.85 -11.56
CA HIS A 10 -1.26 7.94 -10.69
C HIS A 10 -2.59 8.01 -11.45
N ASP A 11 -2.61 8.56 -12.66
CA ASP A 11 -3.84 8.61 -13.46
C ASP A 11 -4.27 7.22 -13.93
N ASP A 12 -3.31 6.29 -14.12
CA ASP A 12 -3.63 4.90 -14.42
C ASP A 12 -4.35 4.24 -13.23
N LEU A 13 -4.00 4.57 -11.98
CA LEU A 13 -4.72 4.11 -10.77
C LEU A 13 -6.15 4.66 -10.73
N ARG A 14 -6.34 5.94 -11.06
CA ARG A 14 -7.68 6.55 -11.09
C ARG A 14 -8.56 6.00 -12.20
N SER A 15 -7.95 5.45 -13.26
CA SER A 15 -8.68 4.83 -14.37
C SER A 15 -9.19 3.42 -14.07
N LEU A 16 -8.84 2.85 -12.91
CA LEU A 16 -9.26 1.50 -12.54
C LEU A 16 -10.78 1.40 -12.36
N PRO A 17 -11.38 0.24 -12.72
CA PRO A 17 -12.77 -0.05 -12.38
C PRO A 17 -13.01 0.01 -10.87
N GLU A 18 -14.21 0.45 -10.45
CA GLU A 18 -14.56 0.66 -9.03
C GLU A 18 -14.37 -0.58 -8.14
N ASN A 19 -14.51 -1.78 -8.72
CA ASN A 19 -14.36 -3.06 -8.01
C ASN A 19 -12.91 -3.58 -7.99
N ARG A 20 -11.95 -2.79 -8.46
CA ARG A 20 -10.52 -3.09 -8.46
C ARG A 20 -9.78 -2.05 -7.63
N VAL A 21 -8.70 -2.53 -7.02
CA VAL A 21 -7.71 -1.66 -6.40
C VAL A 21 -6.35 -1.98 -7.03
N GLY A 22 -5.42 -1.05 -6.98
CA GLY A 22 -4.11 -1.23 -7.58
C GLY A 22 -3.01 -0.44 -6.89
N GLU A 23 -1.79 -0.84 -7.19
CA GLU A 23 -0.55 -0.29 -6.63
C GLU A 23 0.47 -0.13 -7.75
N ILE A 24 1.32 0.90 -7.68
CA ILE A 24 2.42 1.09 -8.62
C ILE A 24 3.71 0.67 -7.92
N ILE A 25 4.30 -0.44 -8.36
CA ILE A 25 5.55 -0.98 -7.79
C ILE A 25 6.59 -1.01 -8.91
N GLY A 26 7.69 -0.27 -8.73
CA GLY A 26 8.73 -0.17 -9.76
C GLY A 26 8.24 0.43 -11.09
N GLY A 27 7.25 1.33 -11.04
CA GLY A 27 6.65 1.94 -12.22
C GLY A 27 5.67 1.04 -12.99
N VAL A 28 5.27 -0.10 -12.40
CA VAL A 28 4.33 -1.05 -12.98
C VAL A 28 3.05 -1.10 -12.16
N LEU A 29 1.90 -0.96 -12.82
CA LEU A 29 0.58 -1.17 -12.23
C LEU A 29 0.35 -2.64 -11.88
N ARG A 30 0.08 -2.92 -10.62
CA ARG A 30 -0.43 -4.22 -10.15
C ARG A 30 -1.85 -4.04 -9.65
N THR A 31 -2.77 -4.88 -10.11
CA THR A 31 -4.18 -4.81 -9.72
C THR A 31 -4.57 -6.03 -8.89
N GLN A 32 -5.56 -5.83 -8.02
CA GLN A 32 -6.08 -6.86 -7.13
C GLN A 32 -7.59 -6.66 -6.94
N PRO A 33 -8.34 -7.71 -6.57
CA PRO A 33 -9.75 -7.57 -6.21
C PRO A 33 -9.91 -6.64 -5.01
N ARG A 34 -11.02 -5.90 -4.94
CA ARG A 34 -11.34 -5.10 -3.75
C ARG A 34 -11.42 -6.00 -2.49
N PRO A 35 -10.82 -5.61 -1.36
CA PRO A 35 -10.92 -6.36 -0.10
C PRO A 35 -12.37 -6.58 0.31
N ARG A 36 -12.69 -7.79 0.78
CA ARG A 36 -14.01 -8.12 1.31
C ARG A 36 -14.23 -7.39 2.66
N PRO A 37 -15.48 -7.15 3.09
CA PRO A 37 -15.77 -6.41 4.33
C PRO A 37 -15.02 -6.89 5.59
N ASN A 38 -14.70 -8.19 5.70
CA ASN A 38 -13.98 -8.75 6.86
C ASN A 38 -12.46 -8.92 6.64
N HIS A 39 -11.90 -8.31 5.60
CA HIS A 39 -10.45 -8.38 5.33
C HIS A 39 -9.64 -7.49 6.29
N GLY A 40 -10.25 -6.45 6.84
CA GLY A 40 -9.66 -5.57 7.86
C GLY A 40 -10.76 -4.86 8.65
N ALA A 41 -10.43 -4.44 9.87
CA ALA A 41 -11.32 -3.60 10.66
C ALA A 41 -10.96 -2.13 10.40
N TRP A 42 -11.93 -1.36 9.89
CA TRP A 42 -11.82 0.10 9.86
C TRP A 42 -12.47 0.69 11.12
N SER A 43 -11.84 1.71 11.69
CA SER A 43 -12.46 2.57 12.70
C SER A 43 -12.03 4.00 12.46
N ASP A 44 -12.90 4.96 12.74
CA ASP A 44 -12.56 6.39 12.68
C ASP A 44 -11.70 6.86 13.88
N ALA A 45 -11.21 5.94 14.71
CA ALA A 45 -10.27 6.27 15.77
C ALA A 45 -8.90 6.65 15.18
N ASP A 46 -8.32 7.73 15.70
CA ASP A 46 -6.98 8.21 15.36
C ASP A 46 -5.86 7.19 15.72
N ALA A 47 -6.17 6.26 16.62
CA ALA A 47 -5.28 5.17 16.98
C ALA A 47 -6.01 3.83 16.88
N SER A 48 -5.48 2.93 16.06
CA SER A 48 -5.86 1.51 16.08
C SER A 48 -4.79 0.74 16.86
N ARG A 49 -5.17 0.15 18.00
CA ARG A 49 -4.31 -0.82 18.68
C ARG A 49 -4.37 -2.14 17.92
N VAL A 50 -3.22 -2.63 17.47
CA VAL A 50 -3.11 -3.90 16.78
C VAL A 50 -2.33 -4.83 17.71
N PRO A 51 -3.00 -5.72 18.49
CA PRO A 51 -2.38 -6.44 19.59
C PRO A 51 -1.15 -7.27 19.20
N THR A 52 -1.11 -7.76 17.95
CA THR A 52 0.05 -8.47 17.42
C THR A 52 1.30 -7.61 17.33
N PHE A 53 1.16 -6.30 17.12
CA PHE A 53 2.28 -5.35 17.01
C PHE A 53 2.51 -4.54 18.30
N ASP A 54 1.56 -4.55 19.25
CA ASP A 54 1.72 -3.94 20.57
C ASP A 54 3.01 -4.34 21.34
N PRO A 55 3.52 -5.60 21.28
CA PRO A 55 4.72 -5.98 22.02
C PRO A 55 6.04 -5.66 21.30
N ILE A 56 6.02 -5.08 20.09
CA ILE A 56 7.26 -4.81 19.35
C ILE A 56 7.86 -3.47 19.82
N GLU A 57 8.90 -3.55 20.65
CA GLU A 57 9.74 -2.39 20.96
C GLU A 57 10.80 -2.20 19.86
N LEU A 58 10.74 -1.06 19.15
CA LEU A 58 11.72 -0.63 18.14
C LEU A 58 12.45 0.62 18.64
N PRO A 59 13.64 0.50 19.28
CA PRO A 59 14.42 1.66 19.69
C PRO A 59 14.79 2.52 18.46
N LEU A 60 14.37 3.79 18.44
CA LEU A 60 14.60 4.68 17.30
C LEU A 60 16.10 4.90 17.01
N SER A 61 16.97 4.76 18.02
CA SER A 61 18.43 4.77 17.85
C SER A 61 18.92 3.72 16.85
N ASN A 62 18.18 2.63 16.68
CA ASN A 62 18.54 1.52 15.80
C ASN A 62 18.04 1.74 14.36
N LEU A 63 17.24 2.78 14.09
CA LEU A 63 16.74 3.08 12.73
C LEU A 63 17.78 3.83 11.88
N TRP A 64 18.77 4.45 12.53
CA TRP A 64 19.79 5.30 11.89
C TRP A 64 21.20 5.02 12.37
N ALA A 65 21.44 3.85 12.98
CA ALA A 65 22.79 3.40 13.23
C ALA A 65 23.39 2.91 11.90
N ASP A 66 24.51 3.52 11.50
CA ASP A 66 25.32 3.10 10.35
C ASP A 66 25.87 1.66 10.53
#